data_AF-A0A662KQI8-F1
#
_entry.id   AF-A0A662KQI8-F1
#
_cell.length_a   1.000
_cell.length_b   1.000
_cell.length_c   1.000
_cell.angle_alpha   90.00
_cell.angle_beta   90.00
_cell.angle_gamma   90.00
#
_symmetry.space_group_name_H-M   'P 1'
#
loop_
_entity.id
_entity.type
_entity.pdbx_description
1 polymer ?
#
loop_
_entity_poly.entity_id
_entity_poly.type
_entity_poly.pdbx_seq_one_letter_code
_entity_poly.pdbx_strand_id
1 'polypeptide(L)'
;MNKKGQVGIIVAILVVTLLASVLITIQVYYIPKWMKEREAEHMDAVTNQFANLKYSLDLQAAERTSSPLTNTITLGSKELPYFVSSRAFGSLQVLSSTVSNFSLRLSGSALSAEYFTSNSSVENQIINVLSISSFEIVIQNLNSGDTYNATFYVLSNNITENISVVSIEIWERSDLNNTFQINLTVINRTSVVFSQPVVIGLNGNEIYRINLLNSDYKFSQILASFPTPFNVSFDTSSNGYFLMYCYRYVTASAFPSFSFGTIKYDADNAYFVDQTYIYEGGAVILSQRTGNTMLYPPVLDISNLTKTFNFTLINVRGMPGKSSAAGYGTYAIRSNFSSWNSYRWYGYNLSINITTNYPDAWKKYLENELDKSHISYDITSGNNYVAIQISNIHFILNIATIYVQIGPGWIT
;
A
#
# COMPACT_ATOMS: atom_id res chain seq x y z
N MET A 1 66.62 -63.46 -0.75
CA MET A 1 65.70 -62.44 -1.32
C MET A 1 64.33 -62.59 -0.69
N ASN A 2 63.87 -61.54 0.00
CA ASN A 2 62.71 -61.55 0.87
C ASN A 2 61.40 -61.50 0.06
N LYS A 3 60.97 -62.65 -0.51
CA LYS A 3 59.75 -62.77 -1.34
C LYS A 3 58.49 -62.22 -0.63
N LYS A 4 58.46 -62.23 0.71
CA LYS A 4 57.37 -61.65 1.51
C LYS A 4 57.32 -60.13 1.45
N GLY A 5 58.48 -59.45 1.35
CA GLY A 5 58.54 -57.98 1.21
C GLY A 5 58.07 -57.49 -0.15
N GLN A 6 58.38 -58.23 -1.23
CA GLN A 6 57.92 -57.89 -2.58
C GLN A 6 56.40 -58.03 -2.74
N VAL A 7 55.81 -59.10 -2.20
CA VAL A 7 54.35 -59.28 -2.20
C VAL A 7 53.66 -58.19 -1.38
N GLY A 8 54.22 -57.83 -0.22
CA GLY A 8 53.69 -56.72 0.60
C GLY A 8 53.67 -55.38 -0.13
N ILE A 9 54.71 -55.07 -0.91
CA ILE A 9 54.78 -53.83 -1.71
C ILE A 9 53.73 -53.83 -2.83
N ILE A 10 53.58 -54.94 -3.55
CA ILE A 10 52.60 -55.04 -4.64
C ILE A 10 51.17 -54.89 -4.10
N VAL A 11 50.86 -55.55 -2.99
CA VAL A 11 49.55 -55.42 -2.33
C VAL A 11 49.31 -53.99 -1.87
N ALA A 12 50.31 -53.34 -1.27
CA ALA A 12 50.19 -51.94 -0.83
C ALA A 12 49.93 -50.98 -2.01
N ILE A 13 50.65 -51.14 -3.12
CA ILE A 13 50.43 -50.32 -4.32
C ILE A 13 49.02 -50.53 -4.86
N LEU A 14 48.54 -51.76 -4.93
CA LEU A 14 47.21 -52.08 -5.46
C LEU A 14 46.09 -51.51 -4.56
N VAL A 15 46.26 -51.55 -3.25
CA VAL A 15 45.31 -50.95 -2.31
C VAL A 15 45.31 -49.42 -2.42
N VAL A 16 46.50 -48.80 -2.53
CA VAL A 16 46.60 -47.34 -2.68
C VAL A 16 46.03 -46.87 -4.02
N THR A 17 46.28 -47.58 -5.12
CA THR A 17 45.72 -47.21 -6.43
C THR A 17 44.22 -47.42 -6.49
N LEU A 18 43.70 -48.50 -5.88
CA LEU A 18 42.26 -48.71 -5.75
C LEU A 18 41.62 -47.58 -4.94
N LEU A 19 42.20 -47.24 -3.79
CA LEU A 19 41.71 -46.16 -2.94
C LEU A 19 41.74 -44.81 -3.67
N ALA A 20 42.82 -44.50 -4.37
CA ALA A 20 42.92 -43.29 -5.19
C ALA A 20 41.86 -43.27 -6.31
N SER A 21 41.63 -44.40 -6.99
CA SER A 21 40.60 -44.51 -8.03
C SER A 21 39.19 -44.26 -7.49
N VAL A 22 38.88 -44.80 -6.31
CA VAL A 22 37.60 -44.56 -5.63
C VAL A 22 37.45 -43.08 -5.27
N LEU A 23 38.48 -42.47 -4.68
CA LEU A 23 38.45 -41.04 -4.34
C LEU A 23 38.28 -40.14 -5.56
N ILE A 24 38.96 -40.44 -6.68
CA ILE A 24 38.80 -39.71 -7.94
C ILE A 24 37.37 -39.85 -8.46
N THR A 25 36.81 -41.06 -8.41
CA THR A 25 35.42 -41.31 -8.84
C THR A 25 34.43 -40.50 -8.00
N ILE A 26 34.60 -40.49 -6.67
CA ILE A 26 33.80 -39.66 -5.77
C ILE A 26 33.92 -38.18 -6.14
N GLN A 27 35.15 -37.69 -6.30
CA GLN A 27 35.44 -36.28 -6.57
C GLN A 27 34.86 -35.79 -7.91
N VAL A 28 34.96 -36.60 -8.96
CA VAL A 28 34.57 -36.18 -10.32
C VAL A 28 33.08 -36.42 -10.59
N TYR A 29 32.50 -37.49 -10.03
CA TYR A 29 31.14 -37.89 -10.39
C TYR A 29 30.09 -37.60 -9.32
N TYR A 30 30.41 -37.89 -8.05
CA TYR A 30 29.42 -37.82 -6.97
C TYR A 30 29.34 -36.43 -6.35
N ILE A 31 30.48 -35.76 -6.13
CA ILE A 31 30.49 -34.42 -5.51
C ILE A 31 29.68 -33.40 -6.32
N PRO A 32 29.83 -33.26 -7.65
CA PRO A 32 29.04 -32.27 -8.38
C PRO A 32 27.53 -32.52 -8.29
N LYS A 33 27.11 -33.79 -8.22
CA LYS A 33 25.70 -34.16 -8.06
C LYS A 33 25.18 -33.79 -6.67
N TRP A 34 25.91 -34.16 -5.62
CA TRP A 34 25.55 -33.82 -4.24
C TRP A 34 25.53 -32.31 -4.02
N MET A 35 26.50 -31.59 -4.58
CA MET A 35 26.53 -30.14 -4.47
C MET A 35 25.39 -29.47 -5.22
N LYS A 36 25.03 -29.96 -6.42
CA LYS A 36 23.87 -29.48 -7.16
C LYS A 36 22.56 -29.66 -6.38
N GLU A 37 22.38 -30.83 -5.75
CA GLU A 37 21.21 -31.11 -4.90
C GLU A 37 21.17 -30.17 -3.69
N ARG A 38 22.31 -29.97 -3.02
CA ARG A 38 22.41 -29.02 -1.89
C ARG A 38 22.14 -27.56 -2.27
N GLU A 39 22.59 -27.13 -3.44
CA GLU A 39 22.31 -25.78 -3.93
C GLU A 39 20.82 -25.62 -4.32
N ALA A 40 20.19 -26.68 -4.87
CA ALA A 40 18.76 -26.69 -5.10
C ALA A 40 17.95 -26.60 -3.79
N GLU A 41 18.29 -27.42 -2.79
CA GLU A 41 17.69 -27.35 -1.45
C GLU A 41 17.88 -25.97 -0.79
N HIS A 42 19.04 -25.35 -1.01
CA HIS A 42 19.32 -24.00 -0.53
C HIS A 42 18.39 -22.97 -1.20
N MET A 43 18.14 -23.08 -2.52
CA MET A 43 17.18 -22.22 -3.21
C MET A 43 15.74 -22.40 -2.72
N ASP A 44 15.34 -23.63 -2.37
CA ASP A 44 14.04 -23.88 -1.72
C ASP A 44 13.96 -23.21 -0.34
N ALA A 45 15.04 -23.23 0.42
CA ALA A 45 15.13 -22.52 1.70
C ALA A 45 15.00 -21.00 1.52
N VAL A 46 15.66 -20.42 0.51
CA VAL A 46 15.55 -18.99 0.18
C VAL A 46 14.12 -18.63 -0.24
N THR A 47 13.45 -19.47 -1.05
CA THR A 47 12.04 -19.29 -1.40
C THR A 47 11.16 -19.17 -0.16
N ASN A 48 11.33 -20.08 0.80
CA ASN A 48 10.58 -20.07 2.05
C ASN A 48 10.92 -18.85 2.92
N GLN A 49 12.17 -18.41 2.94
CA GLN A 49 12.59 -17.20 3.64
C GLN A 49 11.97 -15.93 3.06
N PHE A 50 11.85 -15.83 1.73
CA PHE A 50 11.13 -14.74 1.08
C PHE A 50 9.62 -14.79 1.32
N ALA A 51 9.03 -15.98 1.43
CA ALA A 51 7.63 -16.14 1.83
C ALA A 51 7.38 -15.58 3.24
N ASN A 52 8.25 -15.93 4.20
CA ASN A 52 8.18 -15.41 5.56
C ASN A 52 8.39 -13.88 5.61
N LEU A 53 9.37 -13.39 4.85
CA LEU A 53 9.60 -11.95 4.70
C LEU A 53 8.35 -11.24 4.18
N LYS A 54 7.75 -11.75 3.10
CA LYS A 54 6.49 -11.23 2.55
C LYS A 54 5.40 -11.16 3.59
N TYR A 55 5.12 -12.28 4.26
CA TYR A 55 4.10 -12.35 5.30
C TYR A 55 4.32 -11.29 6.40
N SER A 56 5.56 -11.13 6.86
CA SER A 56 5.88 -10.13 7.91
C SER A 56 5.67 -8.67 7.45
N LEU A 57 5.95 -8.38 6.18
CA LEU A 57 5.77 -7.04 5.61
C LEU A 57 4.30 -6.74 5.36
N ASP A 58 3.54 -7.73 4.89
CA ASP A 58 2.08 -7.61 4.77
C ASP A 58 1.41 -7.39 6.12
N LEU A 59 1.82 -8.16 7.14
CA LEU A 59 1.29 -8.04 8.49
C LEU A 59 1.53 -6.63 9.04
N GLN A 60 2.74 -6.09 8.89
CA GLN A 60 3.03 -4.72 9.29
C GLN A 60 2.22 -3.68 8.49
N ALA A 61 2.04 -3.89 7.20
CA ALA A 61 1.22 -3.02 6.36
C ALA A 61 -0.27 -3.05 6.78
N ALA A 62 -0.78 -4.22 7.19
CA ALA A 62 -2.15 -4.43 7.62
C ALA A 62 -2.42 -3.86 9.02
N GLU A 63 -1.56 -4.16 9.99
CA GLU A 63 -1.71 -3.70 11.38
C GLU A 63 -1.43 -2.19 11.53
N ARG A 64 -0.62 -1.61 10.65
CA ARG A 64 -0.23 -0.19 10.68
C ARG A 64 0.38 0.23 12.03
N THR A 65 1.05 -0.71 12.70
CA THR A 65 1.72 -0.50 13.97
C THR A 65 3.24 -0.59 13.80
N SER A 66 3.97 0.26 14.53
CA SER A 66 5.43 0.37 14.47
C SER A 66 6.14 -0.71 15.32
N SER A 67 5.68 -1.95 15.21
CA SER A 67 6.30 -3.10 15.90
C SER A 67 7.29 -3.78 14.96
N PRO A 68 8.61 -3.73 15.25
CA PRO A 68 9.59 -4.24 14.30
C PRO A 68 9.58 -5.77 14.24
N LEU A 69 9.57 -6.32 13.03
CA LEU A 69 9.67 -7.77 12.79
C LEU A 69 11.04 -8.13 12.20
N THR A 70 11.55 -9.31 12.57
CA THR A 70 12.85 -9.81 12.11
C THR A 70 12.66 -11.14 11.36
N ASN A 71 13.18 -11.19 10.14
CA ASN A 71 13.30 -12.40 9.34
C ASN A 71 14.77 -12.70 9.09
N THR A 72 15.06 -13.85 8.49
CA THR A 72 16.42 -14.23 8.11
C THR A 72 16.47 -14.66 6.66
N ILE A 73 17.58 -14.35 5.99
CA ILE A 73 17.91 -14.86 4.66
C ILE A 73 19.29 -15.49 4.71
N THR A 74 19.39 -16.73 4.24
CA THR A 74 20.65 -17.46 4.09
C THR A 74 21.21 -17.15 2.71
N LEU A 75 22.42 -16.61 2.63
CA LEU A 75 22.97 -16.12 1.36
C LEU A 75 23.64 -17.21 0.52
N GLY A 76 24.14 -18.27 1.15
CA GLY A 76 24.91 -19.30 0.45
C GLY A 76 24.83 -20.66 1.13
N SER A 77 25.41 -21.65 0.46
CA SER A 77 25.45 -23.04 0.93
C SER A 77 26.80 -23.40 1.56
N LYS A 78 26.82 -24.40 2.45
CA LYS A 78 28.05 -24.90 3.09
C LYS A 78 28.75 -25.94 2.23
N GLU A 79 30.07 -25.99 2.34
CA GLU A 79 30.92 -27.03 1.72
C GLU A 79 30.70 -28.43 2.32
N LEU A 80 31.14 -29.46 1.58
CA LEU A 80 31.17 -30.82 2.10
C LEU A 80 32.41 -31.04 2.98
N PRO A 81 32.27 -31.60 4.20
CA PRO A 81 33.41 -31.94 5.04
C PRO A 81 34.35 -32.92 4.32
N TYR A 82 35.67 -32.71 4.48
CA TYR A 82 36.74 -33.59 3.98
C TYR A 82 36.90 -33.69 2.46
N PHE A 83 36.13 -32.93 1.68
CA PHE A 83 36.24 -32.89 0.22
C PHE A 83 36.47 -31.47 -0.32
N VAL A 84 37.07 -31.37 -1.51
CA VAL A 84 37.22 -30.09 -2.19
C VAL A 84 35.94 -29.82 -2.98
N SER A 85 35.10 -28.90 -2.49
CA SER A 85 33.85 -28.47 -3.15
C SER A 85 33.75 -26.95 -3.19
N SER A 86 33.20 -26.38 -4.26
CA SER A 86 32.87 -24.95 -4.29
C SER A 86 31.64 -24.66 -3.43
N ARG A 87 31.55 -23.45 -2.85
CA ARG A 87 30.40 -23.00 -2.07
C ARG A 87 29.51 -22.10 -2.95
N ALA A 88 28.20 -22.11 -2.75
CA ALA A 88 27.34 -21.11 -3.36
C ALA A 88 27.48 -19.79 -2.61
N PHE A 89 27.76 -18.71 -3.33
CA PHE A 89 27.78 -17.35 -2.79
C PHE A 89 26.43 -16.67 -3.06
N GLY A 90 26.12 -15.63 -2.31
CA GLY A 90 24.97 -14.80 -2.63
C GLY A 90 25.08 -13.40 -2.08
N SER A 91 24.29 -12.50 -2.68
CA SER A 91 24.18 -11.11 -2.24
C SER A 91 22.73 -10.72 -2.03
N LEU A 92 22.48 -9.93 -1.01
CA LEU A 92 21.19 -9.39 -0.65
C LEU A 92 21.30 -7.87 -0.58
N GLN A 93 20.39 -7.17 -1.24
CA GLN A 93 20.41 -5.72 -1.35
C GLN A 93 18.99 -5.15 -1.20
N VAL A 94 18.87 -4.02 -0.53
CA VAL A 94 17.68 -3.17 -0.53
C VAL A 94 17.98 -1.96 -1.41
N LEU A 95 17.40 -1.95 -2.61
CA LEU A 95 17.51 -0.85 -3.55
C LEU A 95 16.50 0.24 -3.16
N SER A 96 16.96 1.48 -3.06
CA SER A 96 16.08 2.62 -2.80
C SER A 96 15.16 2.89 -3.99
N SER A 97 14.09 3.66 -3.76
CA SER A 97 13.16 4.09 -4.82
C SER A 97 13.79 4.94 -5.94
N THR A 98 15.02 5.43 -5.74
CA THR A 98 15.78 6.18 -6.75
C THR A 98 16.65 5.28 -7.64
N VAL A 99 17.00 4.09 -7.16
CA VAL A 99 17.87 3.13 -7.87
C VAL A 99 17.06 1.95 -8.41
N SER A 100 16.00 1.57 -7.69
CA SER A 100 15.07 0.55 -8.14
C SER A 100 14.32 1.01 -9.39
N ASN A 101 14.03 0.06 -10.25
CA ASN A 101 13.28 0.23 -11.48
C ASN A 101 11.76 0.04 -11.30
N PHE A 102 11.30 -0.30 -10.08
CA PHE A 102 9.88 -0.55 -9.81
C PHE A 102 9.13 0.76 -9.54
N SER A 103 8.18 1.10 -10.41
CA SER A 103 7.34 2.29 -10.25
C SER A 103 5.93 2.10 -10.81
N LEU A 104 4.98 2.91 -10.32
CA LEU A 104 3.60 2.95 -10.79
C LEU A 104 3.26 4.39 -11.21
N ARG A 105 2.71 4.54 -12.41
CA ARG A 105 2.25 5.81 -12.96
C ARG A 105 0.83 5.66 -13.46
N LEU A 106 0.00 6.64 -13.12
CA LEU A 106 -1.35 6.77 -13.67
C LEU A 106 -1.36 7.76 -14.83
N SER A 107 -2.30 7.60 -15.75
CA SER A 107 -2.58 8.58 -16.81
C SER A 107 -4.01 8.39 -17.34
N GLY A 108 -4.57 9.41 -18.00
CA GLY A 108 -5.90 9.33 -18.63
C GLY A 108 -6.83 10.45 -18.17
N SER A 109 -8.14 10.17 -18.10
CA SER A 109 -9.15 11.10 -17.58
C SER A 109 -9.76 10.57 -16.29
N ALA A 110 -9.59 11.32 -15.20
CA ALA A 110 -10.07 10.93 -13.89
C ALA A 110 -10.43 12.14 -13.02
N LEU A 111 -11.19 11.88 -11.97
CA LEU A 111 -11.31 12.76 -10.82
C LEU A 111 -10.37 12.27 -9.70
N SER A 112 -9.59 13.15 -9.10
CA SER A 112 -8.78 12.88 -7.90
C SER A 112 -9.54 13.28 -6.64
N ALA A 113 -9.51 12.42 -5.63
CA ALA A 113 -10.01 12.77 -4.30
C ALA A 113 -8.96 13.64 -3.60
N GLU A 114 -9.32 14.88 -3.28
CA GLU A 114 -8.42 15.85 -2.67
C GLU A 114 -9.02 16.42 -1.39
N TYR A 115 -8.14 16.74 -0.45
CA TYR A 115 -8.53 17.43 0.78
C TYR A 115 -8.84 18.89 0.44
N PHE A 116 -9.99 19.36 0.92
CA PHE A 116 -10.48 20.70 0.65
C PHE A 116 -10.98 21.36 1.94
N THR A 117 -10.58 22.61 2.11
CA THR A 117 -11.04 23.48 3.19
C THR A 117 -11.93 24.54 2.58
N SER A 118 -13.16 24.65 3.06
CA SER A 118 -14.13 25.63 2.59
C SER A 118 -14.58 26.55 3.71
N ASN A 119 -14.80 27.81 3.36
CA ASN A 119 -15.43 28.82 4.18
C ASN A 119 -16.63 29.40 3.41
N SER A 120 -17.83 29.32 3.97
CA SER A 120 -19.05 29.70 3.26
C SER A 120 -19.17 31.20 2.96
N SER A 121 -18.36 32.05 3.60
CA SER A 121 -18.24 33.47 3.24
C SER A 121 -17.60 33.72 1.89
N VAL A 122 -16.85 32.74 1.36
CA VAL A 122 -16.14 32.81 0.08
C VAL A 122 -16.81 31.92 -0.96
N GLU A 123 -17.22 30.70 -0.56
CA GLU A 123 -17.85 29.73 -1.44
C GLU A 123 -19.22 29.31 -0.90
N ASN A 124 -20.28 29.61 -1.64
CA ASN A 124 -21.63 29.21 -1.26
C ASN A 124 -21.96 27.76 -1.62
N GLN A 125 -21.09 27.05 -2.33
CA GLN A 125 -21.34 25.68 -2.76
C GLN A 125 -20.05 24.87 -2.91
N ILE A 126 -20.12 23.61 -2.52
CA ILE A 126 -19.07 22.61 -2.70
C ILE A 126 -19.67 21.42 -3.42
N ILE A 127 -19.02 21.01 -4.50
CA ILE A 127 -19.46 19.88 -5.32
C ILE A 127 -18.58 18.65 -5.12
N ASN A 128 -19.17 17.49 -5.39
CA ASN A 128 -18.53 16.17 -5.40
C ASN A 128 -17.81 15.80 -4.09
N VAL A 129 -18.37 16.16 -2.94
CA VAL A 129 -17.89 15.79 -1.61
C VAL A 129 -18.03 14.29 -1.39
N LEU A 130 -16.96 13.67 -0.88
CA LEU A 130 -16.86 12.25 -0.58
C LEU A 130 -17.00 11.95 0.91
N SER A 131 -16.42 12.80 1.75
CA SER A 131 -16.44 12.64 3.19
C SER A 131 -16.11 13.96 3.85
N ILE A 132 -16.66 14.19 5.05
CA ILE A 132 -16.40 15.40 5.82
C ILE A 132 -15.60 15.00 7.05
N SER A 133 -14.45 15.64 7.27
CA SER A 133 -13.60 15.41 8.45
C SER A 133 -13.97 16.33 9.61
N SER A 134 -14.38 17.56 9.32
CA SER A 134 -14.89 18.51 10.32
C SER A 134 -15.89 19.46 9.67
N PHE A 135 -16.93 19.82 10.41
CA PHE A 135 -17.96 20.76 9.96
C PHE A 135 -18.46 21.57 11.13
N GLU A 136 -18.29 22.88 11.03
CA GLU A 136 -18.55 23.83 12.10
C GLU A 136 -19.24 25.07 11.56
N ILE A 137 -20.01 25.74 12.40
CA ILE A 137 -20.43 27.12 12.17
C ILE A 137 -19.60 28.04 13.07
N VAL A 138 -19.17 29.17 12.53
CA VAL A 138 -18.56 30.28 13.27
C VAL A 138 -19.49 31.48 13.15
N ILE A 139 -20.02 31.94 14.28
CA ILE A 139 -20.90 33.10 14.36
C ILE A 139 -20.13 34.21 15.07
N GLN A 140 -19.92 35.32 14.36
CA GLN A 140 -19.11 36.45 14.81
C GLN A 140 -19.88 37.41 15.72
N ASN A 141 -21.17 37.64 15.42
CA ASN A 141 -22.08 38.45 16.23
C ASN A 141 -23.46 37.78 16.24
N LEU A 142 -24.14 37.78 17.40
CA LEU A 142 -25.49 37.24 17.50
C LEU A 142 -26.52 38.34 17.21
N ASN A 143 -27.27 38.18 16.12
CA ASN A 143 -28.44 39.00 15.83
C ASN A 143 -29.68 38.12 15.74
N SER A 144 -30.76 38.56 16.39
CA SER A 144 -32.02 37.82 16.36
C SER A 144 -32.57 37.74 14.93
N GLY A 145 -32.98 36.55 14.50
CA GLY A 145 -33.45 36.26 13.15
C GLY A 145 -32.34 35.90 12.14
N ASP A 146 -31.07 35.90 12.55
CA ASP A 146 -30.01 35.38 11.68
C ASP A 146 -30.17 33.87 11.46
N THR A 147 -30.07 33.45 10.21
CA THR A 147 -30.22 32.05 9.78
C THR A 147 -28.97 31.55 9.07
N TYR A 148 -28.60 30.30 9.34
CA TYR A 148 -27.48 29.62 8.69
C TYR A 148 -27.93 28.22 8.28
N ASN A 149 -28.07 28.00 6.98
CA ASN A 149 -28.57 26.76 6.40
C ASN A 149 -27.48 26.11 5.55
N ALA A 150 -27.15 24.86 5.85
CA ALA A 150 -26.33 24.00 5.01
C ALA A 150 -27.19 22.88 4.44
N THR A 151 -27.32 22.84 3.12
CA THR A 151 -28.13 21.85 2.39
C THR A 151 -27.22 20.85 1.70
N PHE A 152 -27.38 19.57 2.01
CA PHE A 152 -26.65 18.44 1.48
C PHE A 152 -27.55 17.69 0.50
N TYR A 153 -27.06 17.38 -0.69
CA TYR A 153 -27.89 16.77 -1.73
C TYR A 153 -27.07 16.03 -2.78
N VAL A 154 -27.73 15.14 -3.51
CA VAL A 154 -27.15 14.46 -4.68
C VAL A 154 -27.80 15.02 -5.93
N LEU A 155 -27.01 15.25 -6.99
CA LEU A 155 -27.54 15.58 -8.31
C LEU A 155 -27.54 14.33 -9.18
N SER A 156 -28.73 13.91 -9.62
CA SER A 156 -28.94 12.81 -10.55
C SER A 156 -29.76 13.33 -11.72
N ASN A 157 -29.21 13.33 -12.95
CA ASN A 157 -29.89 13.82 -14.16
C ASN A 157 -30.53 15.23 -14.01
N ASN A 158 -29.82 16.17 -13.37
CA ASN A 158 -30.29 17.52 -13.03
C ASN A 158 -31.46 17.59 -12.03
N ILE A 159 -31.76 16.50 -11.34
CA ILE A 159 -32.73 16.45 -10.24
C ILE A 159 -31.96 16.38 -8.92
N THR A 160 -32.36 17.23 -7.98
CA THR A 160 -31.83 17.24 -6.61
C THR A 160 -32.54 16.16 -5.79
N GLU A 161 -31.77 15.18 -5.31
CA GLU A 161 -32.26 14.04 -4.54
C GLU A 161 -31.55 13.91 -3.18
N ASN A 162 -32.11 13.10 -2.28
CA ASN A 162 -31.56 12.80 -0.95
C ASN A 162 -31.19 14.05 -0.15
N ILE A 163 -32.09 15.03 -0.09
CA ILE A 163 -31.81 16.31 0.55
C ILE A 163 -31.75 16.14 2.07
N SER A 164 -30.71 16.66 2.71
CA SER A 164 -30.64 16.85 4.16
C SER A 164 -30.23 18.28 4.47
N VAL A 165 -30.79 18.87 5.52
CA VAL A 165 -30.54 20.28 5.87
C VAL A 165 -30.11 20.37 7.33
N VAL A 166 -29.03 21.11 7.56
CA VAL A 166 -28.63 21.58 8.90
C VAL A 166 -28.94 23.06 8.94
N SER A 167 -29.94 23.43 9.73
CA SER A 167 -30.46 24.79 9.85
C SER A 167 -30.21 25.33 11.25
N ILE A 168 -29.71 26.55 11.34
CA ILE A 168 -29.41 27.25 12.58
C ILE A 168 -30.13 28.58 12.57
N GLU A 169 -30.79 28.90 13.67
CA GLU A 169 -31.51 30.15 13.84
C GLU A 169 -31.18 30.76 15.20
N ILE A 170 -30.90 32.07 15.21
CA ILE A 170 -30.57 32.81 16.44
C ILE A 170 -31.81 33.54 16.92
N TRP A 171 -32.22 33.28 18.16
CA TRP A 171 -33.33 34.00 18.80
C TRP A 171 -32.83 34.81 19.99
N GLU A 172 -33.31 36.03 20.13
CA GLU A 172 -33.22 36.76 21.39
C GLU A 172 -34.22 36.17 22.39
N ARG A 173 -33.77 35.97 23.63
CA ARG A 173 -34.60 35.42 24.70
C ARG A 173 -35.43 36.52 25.35
N SER A 174 -36.75 36.32 25.36
CA SER A 174 -37.69 37.28 25.97
C SER A 174 -37.67 37.27 27.51
N ASP A 175 -37.14 36.23 28.13
CA ASP A 175 -37.08 36.04 29.59
C ASP A 175 -35.80 36.58 30.24
N LEU A 176 -34.78 36.93 29.44
CA LEU A 176 -33.49 37.42 29.92
C LEU A 176 -32.97 38.53 28.99
N ASN A 177 -32.90 39.76 29.49
CA ASN A 177 -32.47 40.93 28.73
C ASN A 177 -31.12 40.73 28.04
N ASN A 178 -31.05 41.04 26.75
CA ASN A 178 -29.83 41.00 25.92
C ASN A 178 -29.15 39.61 25.86
N THR A 179 -29.90 38.53 26.06
CA THR A 179 -29.36 37.18 25.88
C THR A 179 -29.94 36.50 24.65
N PHE A 180 -29.10 35.69 24.01
CA PHE A 180 -29.46 34.96 22.80
C PHE A 180 -29.46 33.45 23.04
N GLN A 181 -30.18 32.74 22.20
CA GLN A 181 -30.12 31.29 22.08
C GLN A 181 -29.88 30.89 20.63
N ILE A 182 -29.21 29.75 20.45
CA ILE A 182 -28.95 29.18 19.13
C ILE A 182 -29.77 27.90 19.02
N ASN A 183 -30.73 27.91 18.11
CA ASN A 183 -31.54 26.76 17.77
C ASN A 183 -30.92 26.01 16.60
N LEU A 184 -30.80 24.69 16.72
CA LEU A 184 -30.31 23.83 15.66
C LEU A 184 -31.42 22.85 15.25
N THR A 185 -31.68 22.80 13.95
CA THR A 185 -32.63 21.88 13.34
C THR A 185 -31.91 21.05 12.28
N VAL A 186 -32.06 19.73 12.35
CA VAL A 186 -31.52 18.80 11.36
C VAL A 186 -32.69 18.08 10.71
N ILE A 187 -32.78 18.22 9.39
CA ILE A 187 -33.83 17.63 8.55
C ILE A 187 -33.16 16.59 7.64
N ASN A 188 -33.71 15.37 7.62
CA ASN A 188 -33.32 14.34 6.66
C ASN A 188 -34.51 14.05 5.75
N ARG A 189 -34.35 14.33 4.45
CA ARG A 189 -35.42 14.31 3.44
C ARG A 189 -36.55 15.25 3.84
N THR A 190 -37.60 14.72 4.45
CA THR A 190 -38.79 15.46 4.90
C THR A 190 -38.99 15.42 6.41
N SER A 191 -38.18 14.65 7.13
CA SER A 191 -38.36 14.40 8.56
C SER A 191 -37.37 15.23 9.37
N VAL A 192 -37.87 15.95 10.37
CA VAL A 192 -37.05 16.61 11.38
C VAL A 192 -36.50 15.54 12.32
N VAL A 193 -35.18 15.37 12.33
CA VAL A 193 -34.47 14.35 13.13
C VAL A 193 -33.95 14.94 14.43
N PHE A 194 -33.67 16.24 14.44
CA PHE A 194 -33.24 17.00 15.60
C PHE A 194 -33.79 18.43 15.50
N SER A 195 -34.27 19.00 16.60
CA SER A 195 -34.78 20.39 16.64
C SER A 195 -34.83 20.87 18.09
N GLN A 196 -33.73 21.41 18.61
CA GLN A 196 -33.63 21.89 19.99
C GLN A 196 -32.64 23.07 20.09
N PRO A 197 -32.77 23.93 21.12
CA PRO A 197 -31.74 24.89 21.46
C PRO A 197 -30.46 24.16 21.90
N VAL A 198 -29.34 24.44 21.21
CA VAL A 198 -28.04 23.82 21.51
C VAL A 198 -27.22 24.64 22.50
N VAL A 199 -27.46 25.95 22.55
CA VAL A 199 -26.84 26.87 23.50
C VAL A 199 -27.83 27.96 23.87
N ILE A 200 -27.90 28.32 25.15
CA ILE A 200 -28.80 29.35 25.70
C ILE A 200 -28.03 30.33 26.58
N GLY A 201 -28.53 31.57 26.68
CA GLY A 201 -27.98 32.58 27.61
C GLY A 201 -26.68 33.23 27.10
N LEU A 202 -26.55 33.39 25.78
CA LEU A 202 -25.35 33.92 25.15
C LEU A 202 -25.32 35.45 25.10
N ASN A 203 -24.12 36.03 25.13
CA ASN A 203 -23.89 37.46 24.98
C ASN A 203 -23.65 37.82 23.51
N GLY A 204 -24.19 38.95 23.03
CA GLY A 204 -24.15 39.31 21.61
C GLY A 204 -22.75 39.59 21.01
N ASN A 205 -21.76 39.96 21.83
CA ASN A 205 -20.45 40.45 21.38
C ASN A 205 -19.34 39.38 21.38
N GLU A 206 -19.70 38.11 21.52
CA GLU A 206 -18.75 37.00 21.55
C GLU A 206 -18.84 36.17 20.26
N ILE A 207 -17.70 35.59 19.89
CA ILE A 207 -17.62 34.67 18.75
C ILE A 207 -17.96 33.27 19.25
N TYR A 208 -18.94 32.64 18.61
CA TYR A 208 -19.36 31.28 18.93
C TYR A 208 -18.97 30.32 17.82
N ARG A 209 -18.41 29.17 18.20
CA ARG A 209 -18.07 28.08 17.28
C ARG A 209 -18.75 26.80 17.72
N ILE A 210 -19.53 26.21 16.83
CA ILE A 210 -20.31 25.00 17.13
C ILE A 210 -19.89 23.90 16.17
N ASN A 211 -19.48 22.75 16.71
CA ASN A 211 -19.20 21.55 15.93
C ASN A 211 -20.51 20.83 15.57
N LEU A 212 -20.85 20.83 14.29
CA LEU A 212 -22.10 20.29 13.75
C LEU A 212 -22.07 18.78 13.52
N LEU A 213 -20.90 18.14 13.68
CA LEU A 213 -20.76 16.68 13.65
C LEU A 213 -20.86 16.03 15.03
N ASN A 214 -21.19 16.80 16.08
CA ASN A 214 -21.44 16.23 17.41
C ASN A 214 -22.54 15.15 17.33
N SER A 215 -22.30 13.99 17.95
CA SER A 215 -23.22 12.86 18.01
C SER A 215 -24.60 13.19 18.59
N ASP A 216 -24.68 14.23 19.43
CA ASP A 216 -25.92 14.67 20.07
C ASP A 216 -26.93 15.23 19.04
N TYR A 217 -26.43 15.84 17.96
CA TYR A 217 -27.25 16.49 16.93
C TYR A 217 -27.75 15.51 15.85
N LYS A 218 -27.38 14.23 15.95
CA LYS A 218 -27.77 13.14 15.02
C LYS A 218 -27.33 13.30 13.56
N PHE A 219 -26.77 14.44 13.16
CA PHE A 219 -26.35 14.69 11.78
C PHE A 219 -25.21 13.78 11.32
N SER A 220 -24.27 13.43 12.19
CA SER A 220 -23.18 12.50 11.85
C SER A 220 -23.67 11.10 11.44
N GLN A 221 -24.78 10.64 12.00
CA GLN A 221 -25.41 9.35 11.63
C GLN A 221 -26.07 9.42 10.25
N ILE A 222 -26.69 10.55 9.92
CA ILE A 222 -27.26 10.80 8.59
C ILE A 222 -26.13 10.77 7.56
N LEU A 223 -25.06 11.53 7.82
CA LEU A 223 -23.90 11.65 6.94
C LEU A 223 -23.24 10.29 6.67
N ALA A 224 -23.14 9.41 7.68
CA ALA A 224 -22.55 8.07 7.53
C ALA A 224 -23.31 7.16 6.55
N SER A 225 -24.60 7.42 6.33
CA SER A 225 -25.46 6.68 5.39
C SER A 225 -25.75 7.44 4.10
N PHE A 226 -25.19 8.64 3.94
CA PHE A 226 -25.46 9.52 2.82
C PHE A 226 -24.77 9.00 1.55
N PRO A 227 -25.43 9.03 0.37
CA PRO A 227 -24.80 8.59 -0.87
C PRO A 227 -23.57 9.45 -1.20
N THR A 228 -22.51 8.84 -1.72
CA THR A 228 -21.29 9.54 -2.12
C THR A 228 -21.01 9.35 -3.62
N PRO A 229 -20.53 10.39 -4.33
CA PRO A 229 -20.34 11.76 -3.86
C PRO A 229 -21.65 12.56 -3.73
N PHE A 230 -21.62 13.64 -2.96
CA PHE A 230 -22.73 14.58 -2.78
C PHE A 230 -22.26 16.04 -2.86
N ASN A 231 -23.20 16.97 -2.95
CA ASN A 231 -22.97 18.40 -2.99
C ASN A 231 -23.50 19.06 -1.71
N VAL A 232 -22.92 20.21 -1.38
CA VAL A 232 -23.32 21.04 -0.25
C VAL A 232 -23.50 22.46 -0.73
N SER A 233 -24.60 23.09 -0.36
CA SER A 233 -24.81 24.53 -0.55
C SER A 233 -25.06 25.21 0.78
N PHE A 234 -24.53 26.42 0.93
CA PHE A 234 -24.64 27.23 2.12
C PHE A 234 -25.44 28.48 1.83
N ASP A 235 -26.36 28.79 2.74
CA ASP A 235 -27.13 30.03 2.77
C ASP A 235 -27.01 30.59 4.18
N THR A 236 -26.31 31.71 4.32
CA THR A 236 -25.88 32.25 5.61
C THR A 236 -26.13 33.74 5.71
N SER A 237 -26.66 34.19 6.85
CA SER A 237 -26.64 35.60 7.25
C SER A 237 -25.21 36.16 7.31
N SER A 238 -25.08 37.49 7.31
CA SER A 238 -23.78 38.19 7.20
C SER A 238 -22.84 38.02 8.39
N ASN A 239 -23.34 37.61 9.56
CA ASN A 239 -22.57 37.58 10.81
C ASN A 239 -21.97 36.23 11.14
N GLY A 240 -21.93 35.30 10.19
CA GLY A 240 -21.36 33.97 10.42
C GLY A 240 -21.10 33.22 9.13
N TYR A 241 -20.36 32.14 9.23
CA TYR A 241 -20.01 31.28 8.11
C TYR A 241 -19.79 29.85 8.56
N PHE A 242 -20.03 28.91 7.66
CA PHE A 242 -19.65 27.51 7.84
C PHE A 242 -18.18 27.32 7.49
N LEU A 243 -17.49 26.54 8.32
CA LEU A 243 -16.14 26.06 8.08
C LEU A 243 -16.22 24.54 7.90
N MET A 244 -15.88 24.08 6.70
CA MET A 244 -15.95 22.66 6.36
C MET A 244 -14.60 22.15 5.87
N TYR A 245 -14.16 21.05 6.46
CA TYR A 245 -13.01 20.28 6.04
C TYR A 245 -13.50 18.96 5.47
N CYS A 246 -13.16 18.68 4.22
CA CYS A 246 -13.71 17.53 3.50
C CYS A 246 -12.73 16.96 2.48
N TYR A 247 -13.05 15.77 1.98
CA TYR A 247 -12.50 15.26 0.74
C TYR A 247 -13.54 15.43 -0.36
N ARG A 248 -13.13 15.94 -1.52
CA ARG A 248 -13.99 16.04 -2.71
C ARG A 248 -13.27 15.54 -3.95
N TYR A 249 -14.03 15.14 -4.95
CA TYR A 249 -13.50 14.88 -6.27
C TYR A 249 -13.30 16.18 -7.04
N VAL A 250 -12.08 16.38 -7.54
CA VAL A 250 -11.74 17.43 -8.50
C VAL A 250 -11.18 16.79 -9.76
N THR A 251 -11.24 17.49 -10.89
CA THR A 251 -10.64 17.00 -12.13
C THR A 251 -9.13 16.86 -11.94
N ALA A 252 -8.60 15.65 -12.19
CA ALA A 252 -7.17 15.40 -12.06
C ALA A 252 -6.42 16.16 -13.15
N SER A 253 -5.65 17.18 -12.76
CA SER A 253 -4.83 17.99 -13.66
C SER A 253 -3.50 17.33 -14.01
N ALA A 254 -2.97 16.51 -13.09
CA ALA A 254 -1.79 15.71 -13.27
C ALA A 254 -1.90 14.41 -12.46
N PHE A 255 -1.24 13.36 -12.94
CA PHE A 255 -1.16 12.10 -12.22
C PHE A 255 0.22 11.95 -11.55
N PRO A 256 0.27 11.57 -10.26
CA PRO A 256 1.53 11.30 -9.59
C PRO A 256 2.20 10.04 -10.16
N SER A 257 3.53 10.04 -10.11
CA SER A 257 4.37 8.87 -10.33
C SER A 257 4.92 8.41 -8.99
N PHE A 258 4.79 7.13 -8.68
CA PHE A 258 5.25 6.54 -7.43
C PHE A 258 6.41 5.59 -7.73
N SER A 259 7.57 5.85 -7.14
CA SER A 259 8.72 4.95 -7.21
C SER A 259 8.89 4.24 -5.87
N PHE A 260 9.28 2.97 -5.92
CA PHE A 260 9.32 2.08 -4.77
C PHE A 260 10.70 1.46 -4.65
N GLY A 261 11.14 1.18 -3.42
CA GLY A 261 12.32 0.35 -3.21
C GLY A 261 12.01 -1.14 -3.45
N THR A 262 13.07 -1.92 -3.59
CA THR A 262 13.00 -3.37 -3.83
C THR A 262 14.05 -4.12 -3.02
N ILE A 263 13.72 -5.32 -2.56
CA ILE A 263 14.71 -6.23 -1.93
C ILE A 263 15.10 -7.25 -2.97
N LYS A 264 16.39 -7.37 -3.26
CA LYS A 264 16.93 -8.28 -4.28
C LYS A 264 17.93 -9.23 -3.64
N TYR A 265 17.73 -10.52 -3.84
CA TYR A 265 18.73 -11.56 -3.58
C TYR A 265 19.21 -12.14 -4.90
N ASP A 266 20.52 -12.16 -5.09
CA ASP A 266 21.19 -12.80 -6.23
C ASP A 266 22.01 -13.98 -5.72
N ALA A 267 21.71 -15.17 -6.24
CA ALA A 267 22.54 -16.36 -6.04
C ALA A 267 23.69 -16.41 -7.05
N ASP A 268 24.83 -16.91 -6.61
CA ASP A 268 26.02 -17.24 -7.41
C ASP A 268 26.36 -18.70 -7.12
N ASN A 269 25.60 -19.59 -7.75
CA ASN A 269 25.63 -21.03 -7.55
C ASN A 269 26.72 -21.66 -8.44
N ALA A 270 27.43 -22.66 -7.92
CA ALA A 270 28.52 -23.30 -8.65
C ALA A 270 28.06 -24.52 -9.48
N TYR A 271 26.95 -25.17 -9.08
CA TYR A 271 26.49 -26.45 -9.64
C TYR A 271 25.00 -26.45 -10.03
N PHE A 272 24.19 -25.58 -9.42
CA PHE A 272 22.78 -25.34 -9.71
C PHE A 272 22.58 -24.07 -10.53
N VAL A 273 21.35 -23.85 -11.04
CA VAL A 273 21.06 -22.63 -11.81
C VAL A 273 21.04 -21.41 -10.90
N ASP A 274 21.57 -20.29 -11.37
CA ASP A 274 21.44 -19.02 -10.67
C ASP A 274 19.98 -18.57 -10.67
N GLN A 275 19.53 -18.17 -9.49
CA GLN A 275 18.19 -17.64 -9.25
C GLN A 275 18.30 -16.30 -8.55
N THR A 276 17.48 -15.36 -9.01
CA THR A 276 17.32 -14.07 -8.37
C THR A 276 15.92 -13.99 -7.79
N TYR A 277 15.84 -13.64 -6.50
CA TYR A 277 14.57 -13.39 -5.81
C TYR A 277 14.38 -11.90 -5.60
N ILE A 278 13.25 -11.38 -6.06
CA ILE A 278 12.93 -9.96 -6.03
C ILE A 278 11.65 -9.74 -5.25
N TYR A 279 11.74 -8.94 -4.19
CA TYR A 279 10.58 -8.35 -3.55
C TYR A 279 10.34 -6.95 -4.12
N GLU A 280 9.22 -6.75 -4.81
CA GLU A 280 8.84 -5.45 -5.38
C GLU A 280 7.34 -5.19 -5.23
N GLY A 281 6.96 -4.05 -4.64
CA GLY A 281 5.56 -3.66 -4.51
C GLY A 281 4.69 -4.59 -3.66
N GLY A 282 5.29 -5.44 -2.83
CA GLY A 282 4.56 -6.53 -2.18
C GLY A 282 4.33 -7.74 -3.10
N ALA A 283 5.06 -7.89 -4.19
CA ALA A 283 5.18 -9.16 -4.90
C ALA A 283 6.54 -9.79 -4.60
N VAL A 284 6.62 -11.12 -4.62
CA VAL A 284 7.88 -11.85 -4.69
C VAL A 284 7.97 -12.51 -6.06
N ILE A 285 9.03 -12.22 -6.79
CA ILE A 285 9.29 -12.69 -8.14
C ILE A 285 10.56 -13.53 -8.11
N LEU A 286 10.48 -14.71 -8.72
CA LEU A 286 11.63 -15.54 -9.08
C LEU A 286 12.03 -15.22 -10.52
N SER A 287 13.27 -14.80 -10.70
CA SER A 287 13.90 -14.60 -12.00
C SER A 287 15.01 -15.62 -12.18
N GLN A 288 14.95 -16.34 -13.30
CA GLN A 288 15.97 -17.32 -13.68
C GLN A 288 16.12 -17.32 -15.20
N ARG A 289 17.12 -18.04 -15.73
CA ARG A 289 17.41 -18.06 -17.17
C ARG A 289 16.20 -18.39 -18.07
N THR A 290 15.24 -19.19 -17.57
CA THR A 290 14.07 -19.62 -18.35
C THR A 290 12.91 -18.62 -18.33
N GLY A 291 12.99 -17.54 -17.53
CA GLY A 291 11.94 -16.53 -17.42
C GLY A 291 11.68 -16.10 -15.98
N ASN A 292 10.67 -15.22 -15.85
CA ASN A 292 10.29 -14.61 -14.58
C ASN A 292 8.92 -15.14 -14.14
N THR A 293 8.76 -15.46 -12.85
CA THR A 293 7.49 -15.94 -12.28
C THR A 293 7.21 -15.24 -10.97
N MET A 294 5.99 -14.73 -10.81
CA MET A 294 5.51 -14.21 -9.52
C MET A 294 5.16 -15.39 -8.62
N LEU A 295 5.90 -15.57 -7.52
CA LEU A 295 5.68 -16.64 -6.54
C LEU A 295 4.60 -16.24 -5.53
N TYR A 296 4.68 -15.01 -5.02
CA TYR A 296 3.74 -14.48 -4.04
C TYR A 296 3.21 -13.12 -4.53
N PRO A 297 1.89 -12.96 -4.73
CA PRO A 297 1.34 -11.74 -5.29
C PRO A 297 1.21 -10.59 -4.27
N PRO A 298 1.08 -9.34 -4.76
CA PRO A 298 0.66 -8.21 -3.94
C PRO A 298 -0.82 -8.30 -3.58
N VAL A 299 -1.26 -7.47 -2.64
CA VAL A 299 -2.67 -7.39 -2.27
C VAL A 299 -3.42 -6.55 -3.32
N LEU A 300 -4.28 -7.23 -4.09
CA LEU A 300 -5.11 -6.64 -5.14
C LEU A 300 -6.52 -7.21 -5.01
N ASP A 301 -7.51 -6.32 -5.05
CA ASP A 301 -8.93 -6.66 -5.04
C ASP A 301 -9.65 -5.89 -6.15
N ILE A 302 -10.37 -6.61 -7.01
CA ILE A 302 -11.07 -6.04 -8.15
C ILE A 302 -12.51 -6.54 -8.14
N SER A 303 -13.46 -5.62 -8.10
CA SER A 303 -14.89 -5.90 -8.05
C SER A 303 -15.63 -5.18 -9.18
N ASN A 304 -16.26 -5.96 -10.06
CA ASN A 304 -17.10 -5.43 -11.13
C ASN A 304 -18.46 -4.92 -10.64
N LEU A 305 -18.94 -5.43 -9.49
CA LEU A 305 -20.21 -5.01 -8.88
C LEU A 305 -20.12 -3.58 -8.34
N THR A 306 -19.08 -3.28 -7.59
CA THR A 306 -18.85 -1.95 -7.00
C THR A 306 -18.00 -1.05 -7.91
N LYS A 307 -17.53 -1.58 -9.05
CA LYS A 307 -16.56 -0.93 -9.95
C LYS A 307 -15.34 -0.43 -9.18
N THR A 308 -14.79 -1.27 -8.30
CA THR A 308 -13.64 -0.92 -7.46
C THR A 308 -12.40 -1.69 -7.91
N PHE A 309 -11.28 -0.99 -8.04
CA PHE A 309 -9.95 -1.56 -8.23
C PHE A 309 -9.09 -1.08 -7.07
N ASN A 310 -8.89 -1.93 -6.07
CA ASN A 310 -8.16 -1.64 -4.85
C ASN A 310 -6.80 -2.32 -4.87
N PHE A 311 -5.74 -1.52 -4.94
CA PHE A 311 -4.38 -2.00 -5.09
C PHE A 311 -3.52 -1.53 -3.92
N THR A 312 -2.90 -2.47 -3.21
CA THR A 312 -2.00 -2.15 -2.10
C THR A 312 -0.57 -2.54 -2.45
N LEU A 313 0.32 -1.55 -2.45
CA LEU A 313 1.74 -1.70 -2.72
C LEU A 313 2.56 -1.37 -1.47
N ILE A 314 3.68 -2.09 -1.31
CA ILE A 314 4.62 -1.88 -0.21
C ILE A 314 5.89 -1.22 -0.75
N ASN A 315 6.22 -0.04 -0.24
CA ASN A 315 7.48 0.66 -0.47
C ASN A 315 8.49 0.32 0.63
N VAL A 316 9.55 -0.42 0.28
CA VAL A 316 10.64 -0.70 1.20
C VAL A 316 11.69 0.40 1.15
N ARG A 317 12.17 0.85 2.32
CA ARG A 317 13.24 1.85 2.42
C ARG A 317 14.41 1.28 3.21
N GLY A 318 15.55 1.12 2.55
CA GLY A 318 16.79 0.66 3.20
C GLY A 318 17.35 1.69 4.16
N MET A 319 17.86 1.24 5.31
CA MET A 319 18.63 2.09 6.21
C MET A 319 20.05 2.35 5.64
N PRO A 320 20.52 3.61 5.60
CA PRO A 320 21.86 3.93 5.10
C PRO A 320 22.96 3.09 5.78
N GLY A 321 23.86 2.52 4.99
CA GLY A 321 24.97 1.68 5.47
C GLY A 321 24.56 0.27 5.95
N LYS A 322 23.26 -0.07 5.91
CA LYS A 322 22.72 -1.39 6.29
C LYS A 322 21.72 -1.91 5.27
N SER A 323 21.94 -1.57 4.01
CA SER A 323 21.08 -1.93 2.88
C SER A 323 21.64 -3.07 2.04
N SER A 324 22.77 -3.68 2.41
CA SER A 324 23.34 -4.80 1.66
C SER A 324 24.12 -5.76 2.53
N ALA A 325 24.11 -7.04 2.18
CA ALA A 325 25.01 -8.07 2.69
C ALA A 325 25.40 -9.02 1.54
N ALA A 326 26.59 -9.60 1.64
CA ALA A 326 27.04 -10.62 0.70
C ALA A 326 27.91 -11.65 1.43
N GLY A 327 27.84 -12.91 1.01
CA GLY A 327 28.60 -14.00 1.64
C GLY A 327 27.86 -15.33 1.65
N TYR A 328 28.23 -16.15 2.63
CA TYR A 328 27.71 -17.52 2.82
C TYR A 328 26.81 -17.65 4.07
N GLY A 329 26.71 -16.58 4.85
CA GLY A 329 26.05 -16.57 6.16
C GLY A 329 24.53 -16.38 6.08
N THR A 330 23.89 -16.50 7.25
CA THR A 330 22.49 -16.11 7.42
C THR A 330 22.44 -14.70 8.02
N TYR A 331 21.71 -13.80 7.36
CA TYR A 331 21.61 -12.40 7.74
C TYR A 331 20.17 -12.10 8.16
N ALA A 332 20.05 -11.36 9.25
CA ALA A 332 18.75 -10.86 9.70
C ALA A 332 18.30 -9.68 8.84
N ILE A 333 17.04 -9.68 8.45
CA ILE A 333 16.33 -8.53 7.89
C ILE A 333 15.34 -8.07 8.95
N ARG A 334 15.58 -6.89 9.51
CA ARG A 334 14.65 -6.24 10.42
C ARG A 334 13.82 -5.22 9.63
N SER A 335 12.53 -5.17 9.90
CA SER A 335 11.58 -4.27 9.24
C SER A 335 10.75 -3.52 10.27
N ASN A 336 10.35 -2.28 9.97
CA ASN A 336 9.47 -1.47 10.81
C ASN A 336 8.51 -0.62 9.95
N PHE A 337 7.22 -0.65 10.29
CA PHE A 337 6.21 0.19 9.66
C PHE A 337 6.49 1.68 9.89
N SER A 338 6.29 2.50 8.86
CA SER A 338 6.46 3.95 8.94
C SER A 338 5.17 4.71 8.68
N SER A 339 4.53 4.47 7.54
CA SER A 339 3.36 5.26 7.13
C SER A 339 2.47 4.51 6.16
N TRP A 340 1.22 4.95 6.09
CA TRP A 340 0.21 4.47 5.16
C TRP A 340 -0.43 5.66 4.46
N ASN A 341 -0.34 5.68 3.14
CA ASN A 341 -1.00 6.69 2.31
C ASN A 341 -2.05 6.01 1.42
N SER A 342 -3.23 6.61 1.33
CA SER A 342 -4.30 6.13 0.44
C SER A 342 -4.68 7.22 -0.53
N TYR A 343 -4.71 6.87 -1.82
CA TYR A 343 -5.07 7.74 -2.91
C TYR A 343 -6.28 7.16 -3.63
N ARG A 344 -7.25 8.02 -3.96
CA ARG A 344 -8.52 7.60 -4.57
C ARG A 344 -8.78 8.40 -5.82
N TRP A 345 -9.14 7.71 -6.89
CA TRP A 345 -9.56 8.31 -8.14
C TRP A 345 -10.85 7.68 -8.65
N TYR A 346 -11.64 8.45 -9.37
CA TYR A 346 -12.68 7.93 -10.25
C TYR A 346 -12.23 8.11 -11.70
N GLY A 347 -11.81 7.02 -12.33
CA GLY A 347 -11.28 7.02 -13.69
C GLY A 347 -12.37 6.80 -14.72
N TYR A 348 -12.62 7.79 -15.59
CA TYR A 348 -13.47 7.59 -16.77
C TYR A 348 -12.75 6.75 -17.81
N ASN A 349 -11.47 7.05 -18.04
CA ASN A 349 -10.54 6.24 -18.82
C ASN A 349 -9.17 6.32 -18.14
N LEU A 350 -8.81 5.30 -17.36
CA LEU A 350 -7.61 5.27 -16.54
C LEU A 350 -6.63 4.23 -17.09
N SER A 351 -5.40 4.67 -17.34
CA SER A 351 -4.26 3.81 -17.65
C SER A 351 -3.35 3.71 -16.43
N ILE A 352 -3.19 2.49 -15.90
CA ILE A 352 -2.30 2.15 -14.79
C ILE A 352 -1.06 1.50 -15.40
N ASN A 353 0.09 2.20 -15.34
CA ASN A 353 1.35 1.72 -15.88
C ASN A 353 2.31 1.33 -14.76
N ILE A 354 2.70 0.06 -14.72
CA ILE A 354 3.71 -0.50 -13.81
C ILE A 354 5.01 -0.67 -14.60
N THR A 355 6.06 0.06 -14.21
CA THR A 355 7.41 -0.13 -14.74
C THR A 355 8.15 -1.14 -13.86
N THR A 356 8.73 -2.17 -14.49
CA THR A 356 9.44 -3.28 -13.83
C THR A 356 10.33 -4.00 -14.86
N ASN A 357 11.40 -4.66 -14.40
CA ASN A 357 12.27 -5.50 -15.24
C ASN A 357 11.68 -6.91 -15.41
N TYR A 358 10.56 -7.18 -14.75
CA TYR A 358 9.87 -8.47 -14.75
C TYR A 358 8.44 -8.35 -15.30
N PRO A 359 8.23 -7.72 -16.48
CA PRO A 359 6.90 -7.42 -16.99
C PRO A 359 6.07 -8.68 -17.25
N ASP A 360 6.69 -9.78 -17.69
CA ASP A 360 5.97 -11.04 -17.98
C ASP A 360 5.30 -11.61 -16.73
N ALA A 361 5.97 -11.53 -15.57
CA ALA A 361 5.43 -12.01 -14.30
C ALA A 361 4.23 -11.17 -13.85
N TRP A 362 4.34 -9.84 -13.96
CA TRP A 362 3.26 -8.92 -13.62
C TRP A 362 2.07 -9.04 -14.58
N LYS A 363 2.32 -9.11 -15.88
CA LYS A 363 1.28 -9.24 -16.90
C LYS A 363 0.43 -10.47 -16.65
N LYS A 364 1.07 -11.64 -16.52
CA LYS A 364 0.37 -12.91 -16.28
C LYS A 364 -0.49 -12.87 -15.01
N TYR A 365 0.03 -12.26 -13.94
CA TYR A 365 -0.71 -12.09 -12.70
C TYR A 365 -1.93 -11.17 -12.89
N LEU A 366 -1.72 -9.98 -13.47
CA LEU A 366 -2.76 -8.97 -13.64
C LEU A 366 -3.87 -9.44 -14.59
N GLU A 367 -3.52 -10.09 -15.71
CA GLU A 367 -4.49 -10.72 -16.62
C GLU A 367 -5.39 -11.70 -15.88
N ASN A 368 -4.79 -12.61 -15.10
CA ASN A 368 -5.54 -13.60 -14.35
C ASN A 368 -6.50 -12.97 -13.31
N GLU A 369 -6.09 -11.93 -12.60
CA GLU A 369 -6.97 -11.25 -11.64
C GLU A 369 -8.07 -10.42 -12.31
N LEU A 370 -7.76 -9.78 -13.45
CA LEU A 370 -8.73 -9.04 -14.24
C LEU A 370 -9.78 -9.97 -14.87
N ASP A 371 -9.36 -11.10 -15.44
CA ASP A 371 -10.24 -12.12 -16.01
C ASP A 371 -11.23 -12.67 -14.97
N LYS A 372 -10.74 -12.98 -13.76
CA LYS A 372 -11.58 -13.42 -12.64
C LYS A 372 -12.62 -12.37 -12.23
N SER A 373 -12.28 -11.08 -12.35
CA SER A 373 -13.19 -10.00 -11.97
C SER A 373 -14.30 -9.76 -13.01
N HIS A 374 -14.14 -10.27 -14.24
CA HIS A 374 -15.01 -10.01 -15.39
C HIS A 374 -15.18 -8.52 -15.73
N ILE A 375 -14.21 -7.67 -15.34
CA ILE A 375 -14.20 -6.29 -15.76
C ILE A 375 -13.70 -6.18 -17.21
N SER A 376 -14.17 -5.19 -17.96
CA SER A 376 -13.59 -4.88 -19.26
C SER A 376 -12.27 -4.16 -19.07
N TYR A 377 -11.21 -4.67 -19.69
CA TYR A 377 -9.86 -4.09 -19.63
C TYR A 377 -9.12 -4.32 -20.93
N ASP A 378 -8.14 -3.48 -21.20
CA ASP A 378 -7.08 -3.75 -22.17
C ASP A 378 -5.75 -3.79 -21.42
N ILE A 379 -4.90 -4.78 -21.73
CA ILE A 379 -3.57 -4.89 -21.13
C ILE A 379 -2.51 -4.93 -22.23
N THR A 380 -1.45 -4.17 -22.01
CA THR A 380 -0.27 -4.12 -22.90
C THR A 380 0.99 -4.27 -22.07
N SER A 381 2.04 -4.82 -22.67
CA SER A 381 3.33 -5.03 -22.02
C SER A 381 4.45 -4.71 -22.99
N GLY A 382 5.51 -4.08 -22.49
CA GLY A 382 6.77 -3.90 -23.21
C GLY A 382 7.94 -4.54 -22.47
N ASN A 383 9.17 -4.16 -22.84
CA ASN A 383 10.39 -4.73 -22.27
C ASN A 383 10.53 -4.46 -20.76
N ASN A 384 9.97 -3.37 -20.27
CA ASN A 384 10.13 -2.93 -18.88
C ASN A 384 8.84 -2.36 -18.27
N TYR A 385 7.67 -2.67 -18.84
CA TYR A 385 6.41 -2.18 -18.30
C TYR A 385 5.23 -3.09 -18.62
N VAL A 386 4.19 -2.96 -17.79
CA VAL A 386 2.84 -3.50 -18.01
C VAL A 386 1.85 -2.37 -17.78
N ALA A 387 0.98 -2.11 -18.75
CA ALA A 387 -0.04 -1.07 -18.67
C ALA A 387 -1.44 -1.66 -18.84
N ILE A 388 -2.33 -1.32 -17.91
CA ILE A 388 -3.75 -1.71 -17.92
C ILE A 388 -4.58 -0.46 -18.19
N GLN A 389 -5.52 -0.55 -19.13
CA GLN A 389 -6.53 0.47 -19.38
C GLN A 389 -7.90 -0.03 -18.90
N ILE A 390 -8.56 0.76 -18.06
CA ILE A 390 -9.87 0.47 -17.48
C ILE A 390 -10.72 1.74 -17.50
N SER A 391 -12.01 1.59 -17.78
CA SER A 391 -12.96 2.71 -17.83
C SER A 391 -14.01 2.60 -16.72
N ASN A 392 -14.51 3.76 -16.27
CA ASN A 392 -15.55 3.92 -15.24
C ASN A 392 -15.28 3.10 -13.96
N ILE A 393 -14.12 3.33 -13.33
CA ILE A 393 -13.64 2.58 -12.17
C ILE A 393 -13.25 3.51 -11.00
N HIS A 394 -13.61 3.12 -9.78
CA HIS A 394 -13.01 3.65 -8.55
C HIS A 394 -11.66 2.98 -8.30
N PHE A 395 -10.58 3.69 -8.58
CA PHE A 395 -9.22 3.21 -8.32
C PHE A 395 -8.74 3.69 -6.95
N ILE A 396 -8.36 2.75 -6.09
CA ILE A 396 -7.83 3.01 -4.76
C ILE A 396 -6.41 2.46 -4.73
N LEU A 397 -5.43 3.34 -4.53
CA LEU A 397 -4.04 2.96 -4.34
C LEU A 397 -3.64 3.18 -2.90
N ASN A 398 -3.26 2.11 -2.22
CA ASN A 398 -2.69 2.16 -0.90
C ASN A 398 -1.18 1.92 -0.98
N ILE A 399 -0.40 2.77 -0.32
CA ILE A 399 1.05 2.65 -0.24
C ILE A 399 1.45 2.58 1.22
N ALA A 400 1.96 1.42 1.65
CA ALA A 400 2.59 1.25 2.94
C ALA A 400 4.10 1.47 2.80
N THR A 401 4.68 2.35 3.62
CA THR A 401 6.14 2.55 3.68
C THR A 401 6.70 1.77 4.86
N ILE A 402 7.68 0.91 4.61
CA ILE A 402 8.34 0.07 5.62
C ILE A 402 9.84 0.27 5.54
N TYR A 403 10.47 0.62 6.66
CA TYR A 403 11.92 0.67 6.76
C TYR A 403 12.50 -0.72 6.92
N VAL A 404 13.61 -1.00 6.24
CA VAL A 404 14.27 -2.30 6.22
C VAL A 404 15.76 -2.14 6.50
N GLN A 405 16.28 -2.99 7.37
CA GLN A 405 17.69 -3.04 7.75
C GLN A 405 18.22 -4.46 7.63
N ILE A 406 19.36 -4.63 6.97
CA ILE A 406 20.12 -5.88 6.92
C ILE A 406 21.20 -5.86 8.01
N GLY A 407 21.24 -6.91 8.84
CA GLY A 407 22.19 -7.05 9.96
C GLY A 407 21.72 -6.41 11.28
N PRO A 408 22.51 -6.55 12.36
CA PRO A 408 22.11 -6.14 13.71
C PRO A 408 22.00 -4.62 13.89
N GLY A 409 21.02 -4.15 14.69
CA GLY A 409 20.83 -2.74 15.07
C GLY A 409 19.37 -2.34 15.35
N TRP A 410 19.18 -1.10 15.82
CA TRP A 410 17.86 -0.51 16.09
C TRP A 410 17.28 0.17 14.84
N ILE A 411 15.99 -0.08 14.56
CA ILE A 411 15.19 0.71 13.62
C ILE A 411 14.24 1.54 14.49
N THR A 412 14.35 2.86 14.41
CA THR A 412 13.42 3.81 15.04
C THR A 412 12.41 4.29 14.04
#